data_AF-A0A2N5YTK6-F1
#
_entry.id   AF-A0A2N5YTK6-F1
#
_cell.length_a   1.000
_cell.length_b   1.000
_cell.length_c   1.000
_cell.angle_alpha   90.00
_cell.angle_beta   90.00
_cell.angle_gamma   90.00
#
_symmetry.space_group_name_H-M   'P 1'
#
loop_
_entity.id
_entity.type
_entity.pdbx_description
1 polymer ?
#
loop_
_entity_poly.entity_id
_entity_poly.type
_entity_poly.pdbx_seq_one_letter_code
_entity_poly.pdbx_strand_id
1 'polypeptide(L)'
;MRKLLYILAFIVLFVFANEAKAQKFKLPLYYQKFLNIDSLIDNTPDALYFYPEVNVYPHPERKTNRERRRYEKLVRNFIKVYPYAVEISMVYQNIDDTLGMFSDDEQRRKYLNVREKQIMDQYKPKLKKFTLSQGVLLVKLMDRESGTTAYEIVDELRGSVTAVFWQTFALMFGNSLKQEYDANGDDKEIEYLVRRYNDGTL
;
A
#
# COMPACT_ATOMS: atom_id res chain seq x y z
N MET A 1 -32.04 -61.06 15.56
CA MET A 1 -31.16 -60.64 14.43
C MET A 1 -31.34 -59.17 14.02
N ARG A 2 -32.56 -58.65 13.84
CA ARG A 2 -32.79 -57.24 13.43
C ARG A 2 -32.18 -56.18 14.37
N LYS A 3 -32.25 -56.37 15.70
CA LYS A 3 -31.65 -55.45 16.70
C LYS A 3 -30.11 -55.39 16.60
N LEU A 4 -29.47 -56.51 16.28
CA LEU A 4 -28.00 -56.58 16.12
C LEU A 4 -27.55 -55.79 14.87
N LEU A 5 -28.35 -55.85 13.80
CA LEU A 5 -28.12 -55.08 12.56
C LEU A 5 -28.19 -53.57 12.79
N TYR A 6 -29.13 -53.08 13.59
CA TYR A 6 -29.23 -51.65 13.91
C TYR A 6 -28.05 -51.15 14.74
N ILE A 7 -27.55 -51.97 15.68
CA ILE A 7 -26.38 -51.63 16.49
C ILE A 7 -25.12 -51.56 15.61
N LEU A 8 -24.96 -52.53 14.70
CA LEU A 8 -23.85 -52.55 13.73
C LEU A 8 -23.92 -51.35 12.78
N ALA A 9 -25.12 -51.02 12.27
CA ALA A 9 -25.32 -49.85 11.42
C ALA A 9 -24.99 -48.54 12.17
N PHE A 10 -25.37 -48.44 13.45
CA PHE A 10 -25.06 -47.26 14.27
C PHE A 10 -23.56 -47.10 14.52
N ILE A 11 -22.84 -48.21 14.79
CA ILE A 11 -21.38 -48.19 14.98
C ILE A 11 -20.68 -47.75 13.69
N VAL A 12 -21.09 -48.28 12.53
CA VAL A 12 -20.52 -47.88 11.25
C VAL A 12 -20.77 -46.39 10.99
N LEU A 13 -21.98 -45.89 11.27
CA LEU A 13 -22.32 -44.47 11.10
C LEU A 13 -21.51 -43.56 12.04
N PHE A 14 -21.20 -44.03 13.26
CA PHE A 14 -20.39 -43.30 14.23
C PHE A 14 -18.90 -43.26 13.84
N VAL A 15 -18.39 -44.32 13.22
CA VAL A 15 -16.99 -44.37 12.74
C VAL A 15 -16.76 -43.39 11.58
N PHE A 16 -17.74 -43.21 10.68
CA PHE A 16 -17.63 -42.23 9.59
C PHE A 16 -17.88 -40.77 10.00
N ALA A 17 -18.49 -40.52 11.17
CA ALA A 17 -18.80 -39.16 11.63
C ALA A 17 -17.61 -38.44 12.30
N ASN A 18 -16.49 -39.12 12.55
CA ASN A 18 -15.37 -38.58 13.33
C ASN A 18 -14.23 -37.93 12.51
N GLU A 19 -14.42 -37.68 11.21
CA GLU A 19 -13.50 -36.80 10.47
C GLU A 19 -13.91 -35.33 10.59
N ALA A 20 -13.82 -34.80 11.81
CA ALA A 20 -13.82 -33.36 12.01
C ALA A 20 -12.48 -32.79 11.49
N LYS A 21 -12.46 -32.31 10.24
CA LYS A 21 -11.33 -31.51 9.74
C LYS A 21 -11.32 -30.19 10.51
N ALA A 22 -10.47 -30.10 11.54
CA ALA A 22 -10.12 -28.83 12.14
C ALA A 22 -9.66 -27.88 11.03
N GLN A 23 -10.36 -26.76 10.85
CA GLN A 23 -9.87 -25.70 9.98
C GLN A 23 -8.53 -25.24 10.55
N LYS A 24 -7.43 -25.52 9.82
CA LYS A 24 -6.14 -24.91 10.14
C LYS A 24 -6.33 -23.40 10.07
N PHE A 25 -6.25 -22.73 11.22
CA PHE A 25 -6.30 -21.28 11.32
C PHE A 25 -5.20 -20.70 10.45
N LYS A 26 -5.58 -20.09 9.32
CA LYS A 26 -4.63 -19.43 8.42
C LYS A 26 -4.36 -18.03 8.98
N LEU A 27 -3.15 -17.81 9.47
CA LEU A 27 -2.68 -16.50 9.90
C LEU A 27 -2.72 -15.50 8.71
N PRO A 28 -2.99 -14.21 8.96
CA PRO A 28 -2.90 -13.17 7.93
C PRO A 28 -1.51 -13.14 7.28
N LEU A 29 -1.48 -12.91 5.96
CA LEU A 29 -0.27 -12.98 5.13
C LEU A 29 0.89 -12.08 5.62
N TYR A 30 0.58 -10.98 6.31
CA TYR A 30 1.59 -10.08 6.88
C TYR A 30 2.48 -10.80 7.91
N TYR A 31 1.92 -11.65 8.78
CA TYR A 31 2.71 -12.39 9.79
C TYR A 31 3.72 -13.34 9.16
N GLN A 32 3.37 -13.98 8.04
CA GLN A 32 4.26 -14.91 7.34
C GLN A 32 5.45 -14.23 6.66
N LYS A 33 5.35 -12.93 6.35
CA LYS A 33 6.39 -12.19 5.61
C LYS A 33 7.48 -11.61 6.53
N PHE A 34 7.17 -11.33 7.79
CA PHE A 34 8.09 -10.69 8.73
C PHE A 34 8.81 -11.67 9.67
N LEU A 35 8.26 -12.87 9.89
CA LEU A 35 8.81 -13.86 10.80
C LEU A 35 8.86 -15.23 10.12
N ASN A 36 9.98 -15.96 10.26
CA ASN A 36 10.07 -17.37 9.87
C ASN A 36 9.32 -18.24 10.91
N ILE A 37 8.00 -18.14 10.89
CA ILE A 37 7.10 -18.74 11.88
C ILE A 37 7.25 -20.27 11.89
N ASP A 38 7.50 -20.88 10.73
CA ASP A 38 7.69 -22.33 10.60
C ASP A 38 8.86 -22.81 11.48
N SER A 39 9.99 -22.09 11.45
CA SER A 39 11.15 -22.39 12.30
C SER A 39 10.89 -22.16 13.79
N LEU A 40 9.97 -21.26 14.17
CA LEU A 40 9.66 -20.95 15.56
C LEU A 40 8.73 -22.01 16.18
N ILE A 41 7.77 -22.50 15.40
CA ILE A 41 6.85 -23.57 15.84
C ILE A 41 7.62 -24.88 16.04
N ASP A 42 8.57 -25.20 15.15
CA ASP A 42 9.30 -26.46 15.21
C ASP A 42 10.28 -26.55 16.39
N ASN A 43 10.73 -25.41 16.94
CA ASN A 43 11.74 -25.36 17.99
C ASN A 43 11.22 -24.87 19.36
N THR A 44 9.92 -24.57 19.49
CA THR A 44 9.35 -24.05 20.75
C THR A 44 8.23 -24.97 21.25
N PRO A 45 8.38 -25.64 22.40
CA PRO A 45 7.34 -26.52 22.95
C PRO A 45 6.15 -25.75 23.57
N ASP A 46 6.28 -24.44 23.78
CA ASP A 46 5.27 -23.59 24.41
C ASP A 46 4.30 -22.94 23.41
N ALA A 47 3.11 -22.58 23.89
CA ALA A 47 2.13 -21.84 23.11
C ALA A 47 2.65 -20.43 22.76
N LEU A 48 2.81 -20.16 21.46
CA LEU A 48 3.16 -18.83 20.94
C LEU A 48 1.92 -17.93 20.91
N TYR A 49 1.91 -16.90 21.76
CA TYR A 49 0.86 -15.88 21.77
C TYR A 49 1.34 -14.66 20.97
N PHE A 50 0.73 -14.46 19.80
CA PHE A 50 0.92 -13.25 19.01
C PHE A 50 -0.10 -12.21 19.47
N TYR A 51 0.37 -11.19 20.17
CA TYR A 51 -0.40 -9.97 20.36
C TYR A 51 -0.15 -9.06 19.16
N PRO A 52 -1.20 -8.50 18.53
CA PRO A 52 -0.98 -7.44 17.56
C PRO A 52 -0.25 -6.31 18.28
N GLU A 53 0.79 -5.78 17.64
CA GLU A 53 1.43 -4.56 18.11
C GLU A 53 0.37 -3.44 18.09
N VAL A 54 0.08 -2.86 19.25
CA VAL A 54 -0.86 -1.74 19.36
C VAL A 54 -0.04 -0.46 19.43
N ASN A 55 0.12 0.20 18.30
CA ASN A 55 0.71 1.52 18.26
C ASN A 55 -0.28 2.52 18.87
N VAL A 56 0.06 3.04 20.05
CA VAL A 56 -0.71 4.12 20.69
C VAL A 56 -0.25 5.44 20.11
N TYR A 57 -1.16 6.02 19.34
CA TYR A 57 -0.95 7.24 18.61
C TYR A 57 -1.49 8.43 19.41
N PRO A 58 -0.63 9.26 20.04
CA PRO A 58 -1.10 10.39 20.83
C PRO A 58 -1.87 11.34 19.92
N HIS A 59 -3.15 11.57 20.25
CA HIS A 59 -3.93 12.60 19.60
C HIS A 59 -3.57 13.95 20.24
N PRO A 60 -2.84 14.84 19.55
CA PRO A 60 -2.63 16.17 20.09
C PRO A 60 -4.00 16.83 20.29
N GLU A 61 -4.26 17.33 21.49
CA GLU A 61 -5.47 18.10 21.77
C GLU A 61 -5.49 19.30 20.82
N ARG A 62 -6.44 19.28 19.89
CA ARG A 62 -6.62 20.36 18.92
C ARG A 62 -7.32 21.50 19.64
N LYS A 63 -6.55 22.52 20.02
CA LYS A 63 -7.00 23.62 20.86
C LYS A 63 -8.06 24.49 20.18
N THR A 64 -8.10 24.49 18.84
CA THR A 64 -8.96 25.39 18.06
C THR A 64 -9.83 24.67 17.03
N ASN A 65 -11.05 25.18 16.80
CA ASN A 65 -11.93 24.73 15.70
C ASN A 65 -11.26 24.76 14.32
N ARG A 66 -10.36 25.73 14.08
CA ARG A 66 -9.59 25.85 12.83
C ARG A 66 -8.63 24.67 12.62
N GLU A 67 -7.91 24.29 13.67
CA GLU A 67 -6.97 23.16 13.64
C GLU A 67 -7.72 21.84 13.42
N ARG A 68 -8.86 21.68 14.09
CA ARG A 68 -9.74 20.52 13.88
C ARG A 68 -10.19 20.39 12.43
N ARG A 69 -10.71 21.48 11.84
CA ARG A 69 -11.14 21.49 10.42
C ARG A 69 -9.98 21.23 9.46
N ARG A 70 -8.78 21.78 9.72
CA ARG A 70 -7.58 21.52 8.91
C ARG A 70 -7.25 20.04 8.92
N TYR A 71 -7.22 19.42 10.10
CA TYR A 71 -6.91 18.00 10.25
C TYR A 71 -7.98 17.10 9.62
N GLU A 72 -9.27 17.38 9.84
CA GLU A 72 -10.36 16.64 9.19
C GLU A 72 -10.28 16.71 7.65
N LYS A 73 -9.86 17.85 7.11
CA LYS A 73 -9.59 17.99 5.67
C LYS A 73 -8.38 17.14 5.26
N LEU A 74 -7.30 17.15 6.04
CA LEU A 74 -6.12 16.31 5.79
C LEU A 74 -6.48 14.83 5.77
N VAL A 75 -7.19 14.33 6.78
CA VAL A 75 -7.65 12.93 6.86
C VAL A 75 -8.51 12.55 5.66
N ARG A 76 -9.50 13.36 5.30
CA ARG A 76 -10.36 13.09 4.12
C ARG A 76 -9.56 13.06 2.82
N ASN A 77 -8.60 13.98 2.66
CA ASN A 77 -7.72 13.98 1.50
C ASN A 77 -6.82 12.74 1.51
N PHE A 78 -6.24 12.39 2.66
CA PHE A 78 -5.37 11.24 2.83
C PHE A 78 -6.07 9.94 2.46
N ILE A 79 -7.25 9.65 3.02
CA ILE A 79 -8.02 8.44 2.72
C ILE A 79 -8.30 8.32 1.21
N LYS A 80 -8.58 9.44 0.55
CA LYS A 80 -8.81 9.45 -0.90
C LYS A 80 -7.53 9.25 -1.71
N VAL A 81 -6.41 9.81 -1.28
CA VAL A 81 -5.18 9.95 -2.07
C VAL A 81 -4.20 8.80 -1.84
N TYR A 82 -4.04 8.34 -0.59
CA TYR A 82 -3.01 7.38 -0.22
C TYR A 82 -3.04 6.08 -1.01
N PRO A 83 -4.20 5.45 -1.30
CA PRO A 83 -4.25 4.24 -2.11
C PRO A 83 -3.66 4.44 -3.52
N TYR A 84 -3.84 5.63 -4.11
CA TYR A 84 -3.25 5.96 -5.41
C TYR A 84 -1.75 6.17 -5.32
N ALA A 85 -1.25 6.77 -4.24
CA ALA A 85 0.19 6.93 -4.03
C ALA A 85 0.88 5.57 -4.01
N VAL A 86 0.35 4.63 -3.22
CA VAL A 86 0.86 3.25 -3.13
C VAL A 86 0.80 2.55 -4.49
N GLU A 87 -0.35 2.58 -5.18
CA GLU A 87 -0.53 1.94 -6.51
C GLU A 87 0.47 2.50 -7.53
N ILE A 88 0.60 3.82 -7.62
CA ILE A 88 1.46 4.49 -8.59
C ILE A 88 2.94 4.27 -8.27
N SER A 89 3.35 4.37 -6.99
CA SER A 89 4.75 4.13 -6.59
C SER A 89 5.18 2.68 -6.87
N MET A 90 4.32 1.69 -6.61
CA MET A 90 4.60 0.30 -7.00
C MET A 90 4.78 0.14 -8.51
N VAL A 91 3.93 0.80 -9.32
CA VAL A 91 4.06 0.75 -10.79
C VAL A 91 5.39 1.36 -11.24
N TYR A 92 5.82 2.47 -10.64
CA TYR A 92 7.11 3.08 -10.96
C TYR A 92 8.30 2.22 -10.55
N GLN A 93 8.29 1.63 -9.35
CA GLN A 93 9.33 0.69 -8.93
C GLN A 93 9.47 -0.49 -9.89
N ASN A 94 8.34 -1.07 -10.34
CA ASN A 94 8.38 -2.14 -11.34
C ASN A 94 8.98 -1.69 -12.68
N ILE A 95 8.76 -0.43 -13.07
CA ILE A 95 9.35 0.14 -14.29
C ILE A 95 10.86 0.28 -14.12
N ASP A 96 11.31 0.86 -13.02
CA ASP A 96 12.72 1.04 -12.68
C ASP A 96 13.48 -0.30 -12.63
N ASP A 97 12.92 -1.29 -11.93
CA ASP A 97 13.45 -2.66 -11.88
C ASP A 97 13.62 -3.28 -13.27
N THR A 98 12.63 -3.05 -14.16
CA THR A 98 12.68 -3.57 -15.54
C THR A 98 13.70 -2.80 -16.38
N LEU A 99 13.85 -1.49 -16.14
CA LEU A 99 14.85 -0.68 -16.83
C LEU A 99 16.26 -1.18 -16.56
N GLY A 100 16.56 -1.58 -15.33
CA GLY A 100 17.85 -2.19 -14.96
C GLY A 100 18.22 -3.46 -15.75
N MET A 101 17.26 -4.09 -16.43
CA MET A 101 17.49 -5.30 -17.23
C MET A 101 17.84 -5.03 -18.70
N PHE A 102 17.60 -3.82 -19.20
CA PHE A 102 17.93 -3.46 -20.58
C PHE A 102 19.36 -2.94 -20.70
N SER A 103 20.12 -3.49 -21.64
CA SER A 103 21.48 -3.05 -21.98
C SER A 103 21.53 -1.97 -23.07
N ASP A 104 20.43 -1.76 -23.78
CA ASP A 104 20.33 -0.84 -24.92
C ASP A 104 19.37 0.32 -24.63
N ASP A 105 19.83 1.54 -24.92
CA ASP A 105 19.09 2.78 -24.69
C ASP A 105 17.84 2.88 -25.56
N GLU A 106 17.86 2.32 -26.78
CA GLU A 106 16.68 2.34 -27.64
C GLU A 106 15.55 1.45 -27.08
N GLN A 107 15.90 0.27 -26.57
CA GLN A 107 14.96 -0.61 -25.89
C GLN A 107 14.39 0.02 -24.61
N ARG A 108 15.23 0.64 -23.78
CA ARG A 108 14.82 1.39 -22.58
C ARG A 108 13.79 2.46 -22.94
N ARG A 109 14.11 3.28 -23.95
CA ARG A 109 13.24 4.34 -24.48
C ARG A 109 11.90 3.79 -24.95
N LYS A 110 11.90 2.72 -25.75
CA LYS A 110 10.67 2.11 -26.26
C LYS A 110 9.80 1.56 -25.14
N TYR A 111 10.40 0.93 -24.13
CA TYR A 111 9.70 0.40 -22.97
C TYR A 111 9.03 1.53 -22.17
N LEU A 112 9.79 2.59 -21.84
CA LEU A 112 9.27 3.78 -21.15
C LEU A 112 8.09 4.39 -21.88
N ASN A 113 8.19 4.54 -23.20
CA ASN A 113 7.13 5.13 -24.01
C ASN A 113 5.81 4.36 -23.92
N VAL A 114 5.88 3.03 -23.92
CA VAL A 114 4.70 2.17 -23.80
C VAL A 114 4.13 2.24 -22.39
N ARG A 115 4.99 2.14 -21.37
CA ARG A 115 4.57 2.15 -19.96
C ARG A 115 3.97 3.49 -19.55
N GLU A 116 4.59 4.59 -19.95
CA GLU A 116 4.06 5.92 -19.70
C GLU A 116 2.67 6.07 -20.28
N LYS A 117 2.46 5.68 -21.54
CA LYS A 117 1.13 5.76 -22.16
C LYS A 117 0.08 4.96 -21.36
N GLN A 118 0.42 3.75 -20.93
CA GLN A 118 -0.46 2.91 -20.10
C GLN A 118 -0.81 3.58 -18.77
N ILE A 119 0.19 4.10 -18.06
CA ILE A 119 -0.01 4.86 -16.81
C ILE A 119 -0.90 6.06 -17.06
N MET A 120 -0.63 6.83 -18.10
CA MET A 120 -1.40 8.03 -18.41
C MET A 120 -2.84 7.70 -18.71
N ASP A 121 -3.10 6.68 -19.52
CA ASP A 121 -4.47 6.28 -19.85
C ASP A 121 -5.23 5.80 -18.59
N GLN A 122 -4.55 5.09 -17.68
CA GLN A 122 -5.14 4.59 -16.43
C GLN A 122 -5.39 5.69 -15.39
N TYR A 123 -4.40 6.56 -15.14
CA TYR A 123 -4.42 7.47 -13.99
C TYR A 123 -4.83 8.89 -14.34
N LYS A 124 -4.57 9.41 -15.55
CA LYS A 124 -4.93 10.78 -15.94
C LYS A 124 -6.40 11.12 -15.68
N PRO A 125 -7.39 10.27 -16.00
CA PRO A 125 -8.80 10.58 -15.73
C PRO A 125 -9.13 10.63 -14.23
N LYS A 126 -8.39 9.85 -13.41
CA LYS A 126 -8.56 9.81 -11.95
C LYS A 126 -7.91 11.03 -11.30
N LEU A 127 -6.66 11.32 -11.67
CA LEU A 127 -5.85 12.42 -11.14
C LEU A 127 -6.42 13.80 -11.53
N LYS A 128 -7.05 13.94 -12.70
CA LYS A 128 -7.78 15.16 -13.08
C LYS A 128 -8.93 15.53 -12.14
N LYS A 129 -9.46 14.58 -11.36
CA LYS A 129 -10.54 14.82 -10.38
C LYS A 129 -9.99 15.24 -9.00
N PHE A 130 -8.68 15.35 -8.86
CA PHE A 130 -8.07 15.77 -7.60
C PHE A 130 -8.07 17.29 -7.52
N THR A 131 -8.35 17.80 -6.33
CA THR A 131 -8.07 19.22 -6.04
C THR A 131 -6.56 19.43 -6.00
N LEU A 132 -6.11 20.68 -6.14
CA LEU A 132 -4.70 21.04 -5.99
C LEU A 132 -4.10 20.46 -4.69
N SER A 133 -4.79 20.62 -3.56
CA SER A 133 -4.33 20.08 -2.26
C SER A 133 -4.22 18.54 -2.22
N GLN A 134 -5.04 17.84 -3.00
CA GLN A 134 -4.98 16.37 -3.09
C GLN A 134 -3.83 15.93 -3.99
N GLY A 135 -3.56 16.64 -5.08
CA GLY A 135 -2.42 16.34 -5.93
C GLY A 135 -1.07 16.68 -5.28
N VAL A 136 -0.97 17.76 -4.51
CA VAL A 136 0.23 18.04 -3.69
C VAL A 136 0.45 16.92 -2.66
N LEU A 137 -0.61 16.49 -1.99
CA LEU A 137 -0.53 15.35 -1.06
C LEU A 137 -0.11 14.05 -1.76
N LEU A 138 -0.59 13.81 -2.99
CA LEU A 138 -0.22 12.65 -3.79
C LEU A 138 1.28 12.63 -4.07
N VAL A 139 1.83 13.75 -4.53
CA VAL A 139 3.26 13.89 -4.85
C VAL A 139 4.13 13.59 -3.62
N LYS A 140 3.77 14.15 -2.46
CA LYS A 140 4.46 13.90 -1.19
C LYS A 140 4.40 12.43 -0.77
N LEU A 141 3.23 11.82 -0.90
CA LEU A 141 3.06 10.41 -0.54
C LEU A 141 3.77 9.48 -1.54
N MET A 142 3.83 9.83 -2.82
CA MET A 142 4.61 9.06 -3.79
C MET A 142 6.08 9.07 -3.42
N ASP A 143 6.64 10.25 -3.12
CA ASP A 143 8.02 10.39 -2.65
C ASP A 143 8.28 9.57 -1.38
N ARG A 144 7.35 9.61 -0.41
CA ARG A 144 7.42 8.76 0.81
C ARG A 144 7.49 7.26 0.50
N GLU A 145 6.77 6.79 -0.52
CA GLU A 145 6.68 5.36 -0.86
C GLU A 145 7.83 4.89 -1.76
N SER A 146 8.32 5.74 -2.68
CA SER A 146 9.40 5.38 -3.61
C SER A 146 10.80 5.86 -3.20
N GLY A 147 10.90 6.88 -2.34
CA GLY A 147 12.16 7.55 -2.02
C GLY A 147 12.73 8.40 -3.15
N THR A 148 11.89 8.69 -4.15
CA THR A 148 12.24 9.47 -5.36
C THR A 148 11.17 10.50 -5.58
N THR A 149 11.59 11.75 -5.79
CA THR A 149 10.64 12.85 -5.94
C THR A 149 9.84 12.69 -7.23
N ALA A 150 8.61 13.21 -7.25
CA ALA A 150 7.82 13.21 -8.49
C ALA A 150 8.52 13.98 -9.62
N TYR A 151 9.38 14.95 -9.30
CA TYR A 151 10.21 15.61 -10.31
C TYR A 151 11.18 14.64 -10.97
N GLU A 152 11.92 13.84 -10.20
CA GLU A 152 12.90 12.86 -10.70
C GLU A 152 12.21 11.77 -11.53
N ILE A 153 11.08 11.25 -11.06
CA ILE A 153 10.24 10.30 -11.82
C ILE A 153 9.86 10.90 -13.19
N VAL A 154 9.53 12.20 -13.23
CA VAL A 154 9.15 12.88 -14.47
C VAL A 154 10.35 13.17 -15.36
N ASP A 155 11.48 13.55 -14.78
CA ASP A 155 12.70 13.90 -15.50
C ASP A 155 13.29 12.68 -16.22
N GLU A 156 13.27 11.52 -15.56
CA GLU A 156 13.68 10.25 -16.15
C GLU A 156 12.84 9.88 -17.40
N LEU A 157 11.54 10.18 -17.37
CA LEU A 157 10.61 9.89 -18.47
C LEU A 157 10.69 10.91 -19.62
N ARG A 158 11.11 12.15 -19.33
CA ARG A 158 11.17 13.25 -20.30
C ARG A 158 12.17 13.05 -21.44
N GLY A 159 13.11 12.11 -21.33
CA GLY A 159 14.00 11.74 -22.43
C GLY A 159 13.26 11.20 -23.67
N SER A 160 11.98 10.84 -23.56
CA SER A 160 11.35 9.93 -24.51
C SER A 160 9.88 10.17 -24.90
N VAL A 161 9.08 11.01 -24.21
CA VAL A 161 7.61 11.11 -24.43
C VAL A 161 6.96 12.47 -24.13
N THR A 162 5.79 12.67 -24.76
CA THR A 162 4.82 13.78 -24.77
C THR A 162 4.80 14.70 -23.54
N ALA A 163 5.41 15.87 -23.69
CA ALA A 163 5.44 16.97 -22.72
C ALA A 163 4.08 17.39 -22.12
N VAL A 164 2.94 17.08 -22.75
CA VAL A 164 1.63 17.66 -22.42
C VAL A 164 1.10 17.25 -21.04
N PHE A 165 1.15 15.96 -20.66
CA PHE A 165 0.63 15.55 -19.34
C PHE A 165 1.54 16.06 -18.22
N TRP A 166 2.85 15.87 -18.37
CA TRP A 166 3.83 16.33 -17.39
C TRP A 166 3.93 17.83 -17.28
N GLN A 167 3.64 18.57 -18.34
CA GLN A 167 3.49 20.02 -18.27
C GLN A 167 2.23 20.43 -17.52
N THR A 168 1.14 19.68 -17.65
CA THR A 168 -0.07 19.91 -16.84
C THR A 168 0.22 19.66 -15.35
N PHE A 169 0.93 18.58 -15.02
CA PHE A 169 1.36 18.29 -13.65
C PHE A 169 2.36 19.34 -13.13
N ALA A 170 3.36 19.74 -13.93
CA ALA A 170 4.31 20.78 -13.57
C ALA A 170 3.65 22.14 -13.35
N LEU A 171 2.63 22.50 -14.15
CA LEU A 171 1.88 23.74 -13.99
C LEU A 171 1.02 23.73 -12.71
N MET A 172 0.39 22.59 -12.40
CA MET A 172 -0.44 22.48 -11.20
C MET A 172 0.38 22.36 -9.93
N PHE A 173 1.51 21.66 -9.96
CA PHE A 173 2.25 21.28 -8.75
C PHE A 173 3.59 22.04 -8.59
N GLY A 174 4.11 22.65 -9.65
CA GLY A 174 5.24 23.60 -9.61
C GLY A 174 6.40 23.14 -8.75
N ASN A 175 6.79 24.00 -7.79
CA ASN A 175 7.86 23.73 -6.83
C ASN A 175 7.58 22.52 -5.91
N SER A 176 6.32 22.12 -5.74
CA SER A 176 5.95 20.98 -4.87
C SER A 176 6.43 19.64 -5.44
N LEU A 177 6.72 19.55 -6.75
CA LEU A 177 7.24 18.33 -7.37
C LEU A 177 8.68 18.01 -6.94
N LYS A 178 9.42 19.03 -6.48
CA LYS A 178 10.81 18.91 -6.02
C LYS A 178 10.92 18.84 -4.50
N GLN A 179 9.81 18.92 -3.78
CA GLN A 179 9.82 18.87 -2.33
C GLN A 179 9.99 17.41 -1.88
N GLU A 180 11.01 17.18 -1.08
CA GLU A 180 11.21 15.92 -0.38
C GLU A 180 10.22 15.78 0.78
N TYR A 181 9.84 14.55 1.06
CA TYR A 181 8.96 14.18 2.15
C TYR A 181 9.68 14.26 3.51
N ASP A 182 9.20 15.13 4.39
CA ASP A 182 9.79 15.31 5.71
C ASP A 182 8.92 14.70 6.82
N ALA A 183 9.15 13.41 7.09
CA ALA A 183 8.43 12.65 8.10
C ALA A 183 8.57 13.21 9.54
N ASN A 184 9.64 13.97 9.83
CA ASN A 184 9.94 14.47 11.17
C ASN A 184 9.58 15.95 11.37
N GLY A 185 9.47 16.72 10.29
CA GLY A 185 9.04 18.11 10.31
C GLY A 185 7.66 18.30 9.68
N ASP A 186 7.63 18.85 8.47
CA ASP A 186 6.41 19.39 7.86
C ASP A 186 5.34 18.34 7.55
N ASP A 187 5.76 17.09 7.29
CA ASP A 187 4.88 15.99 6.89
C ASP A 187 4.61 14.98 8.02
N LYS A 188 4.99 15.29 9.27
CA LYS A 188 4.76 14.38 10.41
C LYS A 188 3.31 13.96 10.59
N GLU A 189 2.36 14.86 10.31
CA GLU A 189 0.93 14.55 10.42
C GLU A 189 0.48 13.57 9.33
N ILE A 190 1.11 13.62 8.16
CA ILE A 190 0.87 12.67 7.08
C ILE A 190 1.49 11.33 7.45
N GLU A 191 2.72 11.32 7.98
CA GLU A 191 3.42 10.09 8.39
C GLU A 191 2.61 9.36 9.47
N TYR A 192 2.08 10.09 10.43
CA TYR A 192 1.16 9.55 11.43
C TYR A 192 -0.08 8.88 10.80
N LEU A 193 -0.66 9.46 9.75
CA LEU A 193 -1.80 8.86 9.04
C LEU A 193 -1.39 7.62 8.26
N VAL A 194 -0.21 7.60 7.65
CA VAL A 194 0.35 6.42 6.98
C VAL A 194 0.48 5.26 7.95
N ARG A 195 1.10 5.49 9.11
CA ARG A 195 1.27 4.43 10.12
C ARG A 195 -0.07 3.92 10.63
N ARG A 196 -1.02 4.82 10.94
CA ARG A 196 -2.38 4.44 11.33
C ARG A 196 -3.12 3.65 10.26
N TYR A 197 -2.97 4.02 8.99
CA TYR A 197 -3.56 3.31 7.86
C TYR A 197 -3.02 1.88 7.76
N ASN A 198 -1.69 1.73 7.87
CA ASN A 198 -1.02 0.42 7.80
C ASN A 198 -1.39 -0.48 8.98
N ASP A 199 -1.61 0.10 10.15
CA ASP A 199 -2.06 -0.61 11.35
C ASP A 199 -3.58 -0.90 11.35
N GLY A 200 -4.33 -0.43 10.35
CA GLY A 200 -5.78 -0.60 10.27
C GLY A 200 -6.57 0.19 11.32
N THR A 201 -5.97 1.24 11.90
CA THR A 201 -6.59 2.07 12.95
C THR A 201 -7.17 3.38 12.44
N LEU A 202 -7.11 3.63 11.13
CA LEU A 202 -7.55 4.88 10.50
C LEU A 202 -9.04 4.90 10.14
#